data_AF-A0A937DRI2-F1
#
_entry.id   AF-A0A937DRI2-F1
#
_cell.length_a   1.000
_cell.length_b   1.000
_cell.length_c   1.000
_cell.angle_alpha   90.00
_cell.angle_beta   90.00
_cell.angle_gamma   90.00
#
_symmetry.space_group_name_H-M   'P 1'
#
loop_
_entity.id
_entity.type
_entity.pdbx_description
1 polymer ?
#
loop_
_entity_poly.entity_id
_entity_poly.type
_entity_poly.pdbx_seq_one_letter_code
_entity_poly.pdbx_strand_id
1 'polypeptide(L)'
;MSKPIAGTLAETYLRDRGIVTVAASDPLRFHPRCYYRRDEDSPTETWPALIAAVTDLAGKITGAHRTWLDRSGQDKAPIDSPRRAMGHLLGHGVRFGLVDDVMAAGEGIETMLSLRTVLPTLPMVAGLSASHLAALLFPPTLRRLYVARDRDPAGDAAMASLHHRATAAGIETLGLLPSFDDFNEDLRRLGIEDFRASVRQQLVPQDVERFMTSDMTVTG
;
A
#
# COMPACT_ATOMS: atom_id res chain seq x y z
N MET A 1 1.29 22.87 -5.25
CA MET A 1 0.36 22.23 -4.30
C MET A 1 -0.18 20.95 -4.92
N SER A 2 -0.46 19.93 -4.09
CA SER A 2 -1.00 18.66 -4.58
C SER A 2 -2.52 18.73 -4.78
N LYS A 3 -3.03 17.99 -5.76
CA LYS A 3 -4.45 17.92 -6.14
C LYS A 3 -4.97 16.47 -6.05
N PRO A 4 -6.30 16.24 -6.10
CA PRO A 4 -6.85 14.89 -6.24
C PRO A 4 -6.25 14.16 -7.44
N ILE A 5 -6.20 12.83 -7.37
CA ILE A 5 -5.56 12.01 -8.41
C ILE A 5 -6.41 11.85 -9.69
N ALA A 6 -7.73 12.05 -9.61
CA ALA A 6 -8.63 11.88 -10.76
C ALA A 6 -8.25 12.81 -11.92
N GLY A 7 -8.16 12.27 -13.13
CA GLY A 7 -7.74 12.96 -14.34
C GLY A 7 -6.25 13.35 -14.34
N THR A 8 -5.39 12.62 -13.61
CA THR A 8 -3.95 12.94 -13.52
C THR A 8 -3.06 11.76 -13.89
N LEU A 9 -1.76 12.03 -14.10
CA LEU A 9 -0.77 10.98 -14.36
C LEU A 9 -0.66 9.95 -13.23
N ALA A 10 -1.02 10.30 -11.98
CA ALA A 10 -1.07 9.32 -10.90
C ALA A 10 -2.22 8.32 -11.08
N GLU A 11 -3.38 8.76 -11.60
CA GLU A 11 -4.46 7.84 -11.94
C GLU A 11 -4.07 6.96 -13.13
N THR A 12 -3.47 7.54 -14.18
CA THR A 12 -2.93 6.77 -15.32
C THR A 12 -1.95 5.69 -14.85
N TYR A 13 -1.01 6.06 -13.97
CA TYR A 13 -0.02 5.16 -13.41
C TYR A 13 -0.62 3.99 -12.63
N LEU A 14 -1.62 4.26 -11.78
CA LEU A 14 -2.28 3.20 -11.02
C LEU A 14 -3.13 2.30 -11.93
N ARG A 15 -3.82 2.88 -12.92
CA ARG A 15 -4.64 2.12 -13.89
C ARG A 15 -3.80 1.20 -14.77
N ASP A 16 -2.63 1.64 -15.26
CA ASP A 16 -1.69 0.78 -16.01
C ASP A 16 -1.24 -0.44 -15.21
N ARG A 17 -1.26 -0.30 -13.88
CA ARG A 17 -0.94 -1.35 -12.92
C ARG A 17 -2.14 -2.21 -12.50
N GLY A 18 -3.27 -2.08 -13.18
CA GLY A 18 -4.51 -2.81 -12.87
C GLY A 18 -5.27 -2.27 -11.66
N ILE A 19 -4.77 -1.20 -11.01
CA ILE A 19 -5.38 -0.60 -9.82
C ILE A 19 -6.40 0.44 -10.27
N VAL A 20 -7.65 -0.01 -10.41
CA VAL A 20 -8.77 0.83 -10.86
C VAL A 20 -9.65 1.35 -9.72
N THR A 21 -9.51 0.80 -8.52
CA THR A 21 -10.29 1.16 -7.32
C THR A 21 -9.47 2.09 -6.42
N VAL A 22 -9.51 3.40 -6.71
CA VAL A 22 -8.93 4.43 -5.83
C VAL A 22 -10.00 5.42 -5.42
N ALA A 23 -10.30 5.46 -4.12
CA ALA A 23 -11.35 6.30 -3.57
C ALA A 23 -10.85 7.74 -3.41
N ALA A 24 -11.74 8.71 -3.52
CA ALA A 24 -11.40 10.11 -3.28
C ALA A 24 -10.95 10.38 -1.83
N SER A 25 -11.35 9.53 -0.89
CA SER A 25 -10.96 9.55 0.53
C SER A 25 -9.60 8.91 0.80
N ASP A 26 -8.99 8.23 -0.19
CA ASP A 26 -7.67 7.63 0.01
C ASP A 26 -6.63 8.72 0.30
N PRO A 27 -5.58 8.41 1.08
CA PRO A 27 -4.52 9.35 1.42
C PRO A 27 -3.59 9.68 0.24
N LEU A 28 -4.09 9.59 -1.00
CA LEU A 28 -3.34 9.72 -2.24
C LEU A 28 -3.67 11.04 -2.95
N ARG A 29 -2.64 11.75 -3.38
CA ARG A 29 -2.72 13.01 -4.12
C ARG A 29 -1.71 13.02 -5.25
N PHE A 30 -1.85 13.98 -6.16
CA PHE A 30 -0.93 14.17 -7.27
C PHE A 30 -0.27 15.56 -7.22
N HIS A 31 1.03 15.64 -7.49
CA HIS A 31 1.74 16.89 -7.65
C HIS A 31 2.43 16.96 -9.03
N PRO A 32 2.08 17.90 -9.93
CA PRO A 32 2.58 17.89 -11.31
C PRO A 32 4.07 18.27 -11.45
N ARG A 33 4.63 19.00 -10.48
CA ARG A 33 6.01 19.51 -10.50
C ARG A 33 6.70 19.31 -9.14
N CYS A 34 6.71 18.09 -8.64
CA CYS A 34 7.32 17.76 -7.36
C CYS A 34 8.84 17.85 -7.47
N TYR A 35 9.49 18.55 -6.54
CA TYR A 35 10.94 18.67 -6.53
C TYR A 35 11.61 17.32 -6.28
N TYR A 36 12.66 17.06 -7.04
CA TYR A 36 13.59 15.96 -6.88
C TYR A 36 15.01 16.52 -6.88
N ARG A 37 15.88 15.93 -6.07
CA ARG A 37 17.31 16.22 -6.06
C ARG A 37 18.03 14.92 -5.75
N ARG A 38 19.00 14.54 -6.59
CA ARG A 38 19.73 13.27 -6.43
C ARG A 38 20.42 13.19 -5.07
N ASP A 39 21.23 14.19 -4.77
CA ASP A 39 22.00 14.42 -3.54
C ASP A 39 21.99 15.92 -3.18
N GLU A 40 22.70 16.36 -2.14
CA GLU A 40 22.66 17.75 -1.69
C GLU A 40 23.23 18.75 -2.71
N ASP A 41 24.23 18.31 -3.49
CA ASP A 41 24.99 19.14 -4.42
C ASP A 41 24.38 19.19 -5.85
N SER A 42 23.47 18.26 -6.15
CA SER A 42 22.81 18.18 -7.45
C SER A 42 21.79 19.30 -7.70
N PRO A 43 21.58 19.71 -8.96
CA PRO A 43 20.53 20.66 -9.30
C PRO A 43 19.14 20.12 -8.94
N THR A 44 18.22 21.02 -8.62
CA THR A 44 16.83 20.64 -8.32
C THR A 44 16.05 20.45 -9.62
N GLU A 45 15.48 19.27 -9.80
CA GLU A 45 14.59 18.94 -10.90
C GLU A 45 13.12 18.93 -10.46
N THR A 46 12.19 18.98 -11.42
CA THR A 46 10.76 18.79 -11.16
C THR A 46 10.18 17.66 -11.98
N TRP A 47 9.46 16.78 -11.30
CA TRP A 47 8.80 15.62 -11.90
C TRP A 47 7.35 15.50 -11.39
N PRO A 48 6.40 14.99 -12.20
CA PRO A 48 5.10 14.59 -11.69
C PRO A 48 5.26 13.55 -10.57
N ALA A 49 4.40 13.56 -9.56
CA ALA A 49 4.50 12.61 -8.47
C ALA A 49 3.14 12.21 -7.89
N LEU A 50 3.00 10.92 -7.59
CA LEU A 50 2.03 10.40 -6.63
C LEU A 50 2.54 10.72 -5.22
N ILE A 51 1.69 11.35 -4.42
CA ILE A 51 1.95 11.72 -3.04
C ILE A 51 1.03 10.89 -2.16
N ALA A 52 1.58 10.23 -1.14
CA ALA A 52 0.79 9.52 -0.14
C ALA A 52 1.03 10.08 1.25
N ALA A 53 -0.03 10.38 1.98
CA ALA A 53 0.04 10.81 3.37
C ALA A 53 0.35 9.61 4.27
N VAL A 54 1.35 9.78 5.15
CA VAL A 54 1.68 8.84 6.22
C VAL A 54 1.04 9.35 7.50
N THR A 55 0.32 8.48 8.20
CA THR A 55 -0.42 8.88 9.41
C THR A 55 -0.13 7.97 10.60
N ASP A 56 -0.31 8.54 11.79
CA ASP A 56 -0.46 7.77 13.01
C ASP A 56 -1.82 7.04 13.08
N LEU A 57 -2.09 6.40 14.22
CA LEU A 57 -3.35 5.69 14.48
C LEU A 57 -4.55 6.64 14.66
N ALA A 58 -4.32 7.91 14.98
CA ALA A 58 -5.36 8.93 15.14
C ALA A 58 -5.66 9.65 13.81
N GLY A 59 -4.99 9.28 12.72
CA GLY A 59 -5.15 9.91 11.40
C GLY A 59 -4.39 11.22 11.23
N LYS A 60 -3.53 11.61 12.19
CA LYS A 60 -2.69 12.79 12.05
C LYS A 60 -1.58 12.50 11.05
N ILE A 61 -1.38 13.41 10.09
CA ILE A 61 -0.28 13.31 9.13
C ILE A 61 1.05 13.49 9.86
N THR A 62 1.91 12.49 9.77
CA THR A 62 3.26 12.48 10.36
C THR A 62 4.36 12.56 9.31
N GLY A 63 4.02 12.27 8.05
CA GLY A 63 4.95 12.28 6.94
C GLY A 63 4.26 12.18 5.59
N ALA A 64 5.08 12.11 4.53
CA ALA A 64 4.61 11.92 3.17
C ALA A 64 5.57 11.03 2.38
N HIS A 65 5.01 10.15 1.57
CA HIS A 65 5.72 9.40 0.55
C HIS A 65 5.52 10.03 -0.82
N ARG A 66 6.58 10.07 -1.63
CA ARG A 66 6.56 10.54 -3.00
C ARG A 66 7.03 9.43 -3.91
N THR A 67 6.21 9.08 -4.90
CA THR A 67 6.63 8.31 -6.07
C THR A 67 6.66 9.27 -7.25
N TRP A 68 7.85 9.63 -7.73
CA TRP A 68 7.97 10.39 -8.97
C TRP A 68 7.62 9.51 -10.16
N LEU A 69 6.86 10.07 -11.08
CA LEU A 69 6.30 9.38 -12.23
C LEU A 69 6.97 9.87 -13.50
N ASP A 70 7.13 8.96 -14.45
CA ASP A 70 7.46 9.33 -15.82
C ASP A 70 6.38 10.28 -16.37
N ARG A 71 6.75 11.12 -17.33
CA ARG A 71 5.84 12.13 -17.90
C ARG A 71 4.72 11.52 -18.73
N SER A 72 4.87 10.27 -19.20
CA SER A 72 3.78 9.52 -19.80
C SER A 72 2.80 8.96 -18.76
N GLY A 73 3.21 8.88 -17.49
CA GLY A 73 2.44 8.25 -16.42
C GLY A 73 2.45 6.71 -16.47
N GLN A 74 3.18 6.09 -17.39
CA GLN A 74 3.20 4.62 -17.54
C GLN A 74 4.12 3.93 -16.53
N ASP A 75 5.13 4.63 -16.02
CA ASP A 75 6.02 4.09 -15.01
C ASP A 75 6.52 5.17 -14.04
N LYS A 76 7.36 4.76 -13.10
CA LYS A 76 8.15 5.64 -12.25
C LYS A 76 9.11 6.48 -13.10
N ALA A 77 9.46 7.66 -12.60
CA ALA A 77 10.42 8.52 -13.27
C ALA A 77 11.77 7.80 -13.44
N PRO A 78 12.48 7.97 -14.57
CA PRO A 78 13.78 7.37 -14.82
C PRO A 78 14.90 8.11 -14.07
N ILE A 79 14.86 8.04 -12.74
CA ILE A 79 15.77 8.72 -11.80
C ILE A 79 16.26 7.72 -10.74
N ASP A 80 17.43 7.97 -10.13
CA ASP A 80 18.12 7.02 -9.22
C ASP A 80 17.28 6.54 -8.03
N SER A 81 16.36 7.36 -7.54
CA SER A 81 15.50 7.03 -6.39
C SER A 81 14.10 7.58 -6.64
N PRO A 82 13.26 6.87 -7.41
CA PRO A 82 11.96 7.37 -7.81
C PRO A 82 10.93 7.32 -6.68
N ARG A 83 11.32 6.84 -5.49
CA ARG A 83 10.50 6.81 -4.28
C ARG A 83 11.28 7.42 -3.12
N ARG A 84 10.68 8.37 -2.38
CA ARG A 84 11.23 8.88 -1.13
C ARG A 84 10.13 9.25 -0.15
N ALA A 85 10.31 8.85 1.10
CA ALA A 85 9.49 9.27 2.22
C ALA A 85 10.18 10.39 3.03
N MET A 86 9.39 11.20 3.73
CA MET A 86 9.85 12.24 4.65
C MET A 86 8.94 12.34 5.87
N GLY A 87 9.46 12.90 6.96
CA GLY A 87 8.73 13.09 8.21
C GLY A 87 8.96 11.96 9.21
N HIS A 88 8.06 11.82 10.18
CA HIS A 88 8.12 10.76 11.18
C HIS A 88 7.36 9.53 10.67
N LEU A 89 8.10 8.48 10.32
CA LEU A 89 7.57 7.28 9.66
C LEU A 89 7.52 6.06 10.58
N LEU A 90 8.36 6.02 11.62
CA LEU A 90 8.46 4.89 12.53
C LEU A 90 7.12 4.64 13.23
N GLY A 91 6.58 3.43 13.11
CA GLY A 91 5.28 3.10 13.68
C GLY A 91 4.06 3.58 12.87
N HIS A 92 4.28 4.24 11.74
CA HIS A 92 3.23 4.88 10.94
C HIS A 92 3.19 4.30 9.52
N GLY A 93 2.15 4.64 8.76
CA GLY A 93 2.01 4.13 7.40
C GLY A 93 0.96 4.88 6.59
N VAL A 94 0.88 4.55 5.30
CA VAL A 94 -0.19 5.03 4.42
C VAL A 94 -1.40 4.12 4.63
N ARG A 95 -2.48 4.65 5.21
CA ARG A 95 -3.63 3.85 5.67
C ARG A 95 -4.83 3.98 4.72
N PHE A 96 -5.41 2.84 4.38
CA PHE A 96 -6.58 2.72 3.52
C PHE A 96 -7.72 2.06 4.32
N GLY A 97 -8.81 2.79 4.53
CA GLY A 97 -9.92 2.33 5.35
C GLY A 97 -9.68 2.47 6.86
N LEU A 98 -10.72 2.17 7.63
CA LEU A 98 -10.71 2.24 9.10
C LEU A 98 -10.61 0.81 9.66
N VAL A 99 -9.65 0.58 10.55
CA VAL A 99 -9.45 -0.73 11.16
C VAL A 99 -10.44 -0.92 12.30
N ASP A 100 -11.23 -1.98 12.20
CA ASP A 100 -12.03 -2.52 13.31
C ASP A 100 -11.17 -3.55 14.06
N ASP A 101 -11.12 -4.80 13.61
CA ASP A 101 -10.38 -5.89 14.26
C ASP A 101 -9.45 -6.68 13.32
N VAL A 102 -9.54 -6.48 12.00
CA VAL A 102 -8.65 -7.13 11.01
C VAL A 102 -8.04 -6.07 10.10
N MET A 103 -6.76 -6.21 9.79
CA MET A 103 -6.09 -5.39 8.78
C MET A 103 -5.04 -6.18 8.00
N ALA A 104 -4.69 -5.70 6.81
CA ALA A 104 -3.49 -6.15 6.11
C ALA A 104 -2.40 -5.07 6.10
N ALA A 105 -1.15 -5.48 6.20
CA ALA A 105 0.01 -4.60 6.13
C ALA A 105 1.04 -5.15 5.12
N GLY A 106 1.71 -4.25 4.41
CA GLY A 106 2.77 -4.58 3.46
C GLY A 106 3.66 -3.38 3.19
N GLU A 107 4.71 -3.56 2.38
CA GLU A 107 5.69 -2.47 2.15
C GLU A 107 5.18 -1.44 1.13
N GLY A 108 4.73 -1.91 -0.03
CA GLY A 108 4.39 -1.07 -1.18
C GLY A 108 2.96 -0.53 -1.16
N ILE A 109 2.80 0.72 -1.61
CA ILE A 109 1.46 1.30 -1.86
C ILE A 109 0.76 0.51 -2.96
N GLU A 110 1.46 0.21 -4.05
CA GLU A 110 0.93 -0.54 -5.20
C GLU A 110 0.56 -1.98 -4.80
N THR A 111 1.36 -2.63 -3.95
CA THR A 111 1.09 -3.96 -3.38
C THR A 111 -0.22 -3.97 -2.60
N MET A 112 -0.40 -3.04 -1.66
CA MET A 112 -1.62 -2.97 -0.85
C MET A 112 -2.84 -2.60 -1.69
N LEU A 113 -2.70 -1.64 -2.60
CA LEU A 113 -3.78 -1.28 -3.51
C LEU A 113 -4.17 -2.42 -4.45
N SER A 114 -3.23 -3.27 -4.85
CA SER A 114 -3.50 -4.46 -5.65
C SER A 114 -4.36 -5.44 -4.86
N LEU A 115 -3.99 -5.78 -3.61
CA LEU A 115 -4.82 -6.61 -2.73
C LEU A 115 -6.23 -6.03 -2.54
N ARG A 116 -6.36 -4.71 -2.42
CA ARG A 116 -7.67 -4.05 -2.26
C ARG A 116 -8.59 -4.22 -3.47
N THR A 117 -8.07 -4.55 -4.66
CA THR A 117 -8.93 -4.87 -5.81
C THR A 117 -9.74 -6.16 -5.62
N VAL A 118 -9.26 -7.09 -4.78
CA VAL A 118 -9.92 -8.37 -4.48
C VAL A 118 -10.41 -8.47 -3.03
N LEU A 119 -9.98 -7.53 -2.18
CA LEU A 119 -10.38 -7.37 -0.77
C LEU A 119 -10.87 -5.92 -0.51
N PRO A 120 -11.96 -5.46 -1.17
CA PRO A 120 -12.33 -4.05 -1.22
C PRO A 120 -12.63 -3.42 0.14
N THR A 121 -13.07 -4.21 1.13
CA THR A 121 -13.46 -3.71 2.45
C THR A 121 -12.43 -4.01 3.55
N LEU A 122 -11.35 -4.74 3.24
CA LEU A 122 -10.29 -5.01 4.22
C LEU A 122 -9.45 -3.73 4.43
N PRO A 123 -9.33 -3.23 5.67
CA PRO A 123 -8.44 -2.11 5.97
C PRO A 123 -6.97 -2.48 5.74
N MET A 124 -6.21 -1.56 5.14
CA MET A 124 -4.85 -1.83 4.70
C MET A 124 -3.87 -0.72 5.09
N VAL A 125 -2.61 -1.07 5.24
CA VAL A 125 -1.54 -0.10 5.52
C VAL A 125 -0.24 -0.43 4.81
N ALA A 126 0.30 0.55 4.10
CA ALA A 126 1.63 0.45 3.47
C ALA A 126 2.69 1.07 4.39
N GLY A 127 3.68 0.26 4.79
CA GLY A 127 4.81 0.64 5.64
C GLY A 127 5.93 1.38 4.90
N LEU A 128 5.95 1.39 3.57
CA LEU A 128 6.92 2.06 2.68
C LEU A 128 8.34 1.48 2.63
N SER A 129 8.72 0.61 3.58
CA SER A 129 9.88 -0.28 3.52
C SER A 129 9.78 -1.38 4.58
N ALA A 130 10.58 -2.43 4.44
CA ALA A 130 10.66 -3.55 5.39
C ALA A 130 10.87 -3.07 6.84
N SER A 131 11.79 -2.14 7.06
CA SER A 131 12.10 -1.62 8.40
C SER A 131 10.94 -0.85 9.02
N HIS A 132 10.22 -0.05 8.23
CA HIS A 132 9.06 0.70 8.74
C HIS A 132 7.84 -0.22 8.92
N LEU A 133 7.66 -1.20 8.03
CA LEU A 133 6.66 -2.26 8.16
C LEU A 133 6.86 -3.03 9.47
N ALA A 134 8.09 -3.47 9.75
CA ALA A 134 8.44 -4.16 11.00
C ALA A 134 8.12 -3.34 12.27
N ALA A 135 8.25 -2.01 12.17
CA ALA A 135 8.02 -1.09 13.27
C ALA A 135 6.57 -0.61 13.42
N LEU A 136 5.66 -0.99 12.52
CA LEU A 136 4.28 -0.48 12.47
C LEU A 136 3.56 -0.60 13.83
N LEU A 137 2.81 0.42 14.22
CA LEU A 137 1.95 0.37 15.40
C LEU A 137 0.60 -0.28 15.06
N PHE A 138 0.12 -1.11 15.99
CA PHE A 138 -1.15 -1.82 15.86
C PHE A 138 -2.27 -1.01 16.51
N PRO A 139 -3.45 -0.89 15.86
CA PRO A 139 -4.66 -0.45 16.52
C PRO A 139 -4.95 -1.32 17.76
N PRO A 140 -5.41 -0.74 18.89
CA PRO A 140 -5.71 -1.51 20.10
C PRO A 140 -6.78 -2.59 19.93
N THR A 141 -7.66 -2.41 18.94
CA THR A 141 -8.75 -3.34 18.60
C THR A 141 -8.32 -4.45 17.67
N LEU A 142 -7.09 -4.41 17.14
CA LEU A 142 -6.61 -5.37 16.16
C LEU A 142 -6.55 -6.77 16.78
N ARG A 143 -7.24 -7.72 16.15
CA ARG A 143 -7.26 -9.14 16.48
C ARG A 143 -6.45 -9.96 15.49
N ARG A 144 -6.42 -9.55 14.22
CA ARG A 144 -5.71 -10.27 13.15
C ARG A 144 -4.99 -9.33 12.19
N LEU A 145 -3.74 -9.68 11.91
CA LEU A 145 -2.87 -9.03 10.95
C LEU A 145 -2.52 -9.96 9.79
N TYR A 146 -2.92 -9.59 8.58
CA TYR A 146 -2.36 -10.17 7.36
C TYR A 146 -1.09 -9.41 6.97
N VAL A 147 0.00 -10.11 6.70
CA VAL A 147 1.27 -9.49 6.28
C VAL A 147 1.53 -9.85 4.83
N ALA A 148 1.26 -8.90 3.94
CA ALA A 148 1.60 -8.95 2.53
C ALA A 148 3.08 -8.63 2.36
N ARG A 149 3.90 -9.67 2.18
CA ARG A 149 5.35 -9.53 2.08
C ARG A 149 5.86 -9.97 0.71
N ASP A 150 6.86 -9.25 0.24
CA ASP A 150 7.59 -9.62 -0.97
C ASP A 150 8.45 -10.87 -0.68
N ARG A 151 8.78 -11.63 -1.74
CA ARG A 151 9.57 -12.88 -1.62
C ARG A 151 11.07 -12.62 -1.53
N ASP A 152 11.49 -11.87 -0.51
CA ASP A 152 12.90 -11.56 -0.26
C ASP A 152 13.28 -11.62 1.24
N PRO A 153 14.59 -11.60 1.57
CA PRO A 153 15.05 -11.67 2.96
C PRO A 153 14.59 -10.49 3.84
N ALA A 154 14.34 -9.31 3.26
CA ALA A 154 13.88 -8.16 4.02
C ALA A 154 12.41 -8.33 4.43
N GLY A 155 11.58 -8.85 3.53
CA GLY A 155 10.20 -9.23 3.78
C GLY A 155 10.08 -10.36 4.82
N ASP A 156 10.97 -11.37 4.76
CA ASP A 156 11.05 -12.43 5.78
C ASP A 156 11.34 -11.84 7.18
N ALA A 157 12.33 -10.95 7.28
CA ALA A 157 12.71 -10.30 8.53
C ALA A 157 11.59 -9.41 9.08
N ALA A 158 10.91 -8.65 8.21
CA ALA A 158 9.77 -7.81 8.58
C ALA A 158 8.61 -8.65 9.12
N MET A 159 8.28 -9.76 8.47
CA MET A 159 7.26 -10.72 8.92
C MET A 159 7.61 -11.31 10.29
N ALA A 160 8.85 -11.76 10.50
CA ALA A 160 9.28 -12.32 11.78
C ALA A 160 9.16 -11.29 12.93
N SER A 161 9.57 -10.05 12.68
CA SER A 161 9.47 -8.95 13.65
C SER A 161 8.01 -8.61 13.99
N LEU A 162 7.17 -8.49 12.96
CA LEU A 162 5.73 -8.24 13.13
C LEU A 162 5.07 -9.37 13.91
N HIS A 163 5.32 -10.63 13.53
CA HIS A 163 4.75 -11.79 14.19
C HIS A 163 5.14 -11.86 15.68
N HIS A 164 6.39 -11.55 16.02
CA HIS A 164 6.83 -11.51 17.42
C HIS A 164 6.08 -10.44 18.22
N ARG A 165 6.01 -9.21 17.71
CA ARG A 165 5.31 -8.09 18.37
C ARG A 165 3.79 -8.31 18.45
N ALA A 166 3.20 -8.84 17.39
CA ALA A 166 1.78 -9.12 17.30
C ALA A 166 1.37 -10.23 18.27
N THR A 167 2.15 -11.31 18.35
CA THR A 167 1.95 -12.38 19.34
C THR A 167 1.99 -11.83 20.77
N ALA A 168 2.96 -10.97 21.08
CA ALA A 168 3.06 -10.34 22.40
C ALA A 168 1.84 -9.45 22.74
N ALA A 169 1.13 -8.95 21.72
CA ALA A 169 -0.10 -8.16 21.85
C ALA A 169 -1.39 -9.00 21.72
N GLY A 170 -1.29 -10.33 21.58
CA GLY A 170 -2.46 -11.22 21.40
C GLY A 170 -3.09 -11.16 20.02
N ILE A 171 -2.34 -10.73 19.00
CA ILE A 171 -2.80 -10.54 17.62
C ILE A 171 -2.38 -11.74 16.77
N GLU A 172 -3.36 -12.39 16.13
CA GLU A 172 -3.11 -13.46 15.16
C GLU A 172 -2.41 -12.87 13.92
N THR A 173 -1.30 -13.47 13.47
CA THR A 173 -0.56 -12.97 12.30
C THR A 173 -0.47 -14.05 11.23
N LEU A 174 -0.87 -13.71 10.00
CA LEU A 174 -0.90 -14.62 8.85
C LEU A 174 -0.15 -13.97 7.68
N GLY A 175 0.70 -14.74 7.01
CA GLY A 175 1.41 -14.25 5.82
C GLY A 175 0.53 -14.33 4.57
N LEU A 176 0.61 -13.31 3.73
CA LEU A 176 0.12 -13.34 2.35
C LEU A 176 1.34 -13.29 1.43
N LEU A 177 1.44 -14.29 0.54
CA LEU A 177 2.53 -14.42 -0.41
C LEU A 177 2.02 -14.23 -1.84
N PRO A 178 2.70 -13.39 -2.64
CA PRO A 178 2.42 -13.31 -4.07
C PRO A 178 2.83 -14.61 -4.77
N SER A 179 2.22 -14.89 -5.92
CA SER A 179 2.61 -15.98 -6.81
C SER A 179 3.91 -15.66 -7.54
N PHE A 180 4.15 -14.40 -7.86
CA PHE A 180 5.38 -13.87 -8.45
C PHE A 180 6.19 -13.03 -7.43
N ASP A 181 6.77 -11.90 -7.87
CA ASP A 181 7.62 -11.03 -7.06
C ASP A 181 6.80 -10.22 -6.03
N ASP A 182 5.73 -9.55 -6.48
CA ASP A 182 4.83 -8.76 -5.64
C ASP A 182 3.35 -8.92 -6.07
N PHE A 183 2.43 -8.47 -5.23
CA PHE A 183 0.99 -8.56 -5.53
C PHE A 183 0.52 -7.67 -6.68
N ASN A 184 1.30 -6.64 -7.07
CA ASN A 184 0.99 -5.87 -8.26
C ASN A 184 1.34 -6.64 -9.54
N GLU A 185 2.43 -7.41 -9.52
CA GLU A 185 2.78 -8.32 -10.58
C GLU A 185 1.75 -9.44 -10.74
N ASP A 186 1.29 -10.03 -9.64
CA ASP A 186 0.19 -11.01 -9.65
C ASP A 186 -1.06 -10.43 -10.33
N LEU A 187 -1.52 -9.25 -9.89
CA LEU A 187 -2.70 -8.60 -10.47
C LEU A 187 -2.54 -8.36 -11.98
N ARG A 188 -1.36 -7.91 -12.43
CA ARG A 188 -1.10 -7.58 -13.83
C ARG A 188 -0.95 -8.81 -14.73
N ARG A 189 -0.38 -9.90 -14.21
CA ARG A 189 -0.06 -11.11 -14.99
C ARG A 189 -1.16 -12.16 -14.96
N LEU A 190 -1.76 -12.39 -13.79
CA LEU A 190 -2.82 -13.39 -13.61
C LEU A 190 -4.19 -12.84 -14.05
N GLY A 191 -4.38 -11.52 -13.97
CA GLY A 191 -5.71 -10.92 -14.05
C GLY A 191 -6.49 -11.11 -12.75
N ILE A 192 -7.62 -10.39 -12.64
CA ILE A 192 -8.32 -10.22 -11.35
C ILE A 192 -8.89 -11.52 -10.79
N GLU A 193 -9.37 -12.44 -11.62
CA GLU A 193 -10.03 -13.68 -11.16
C GLU A 193 -9.02 -14.68 -10.57
N ASP A 194 -7.92 -14.94 -11.29
CA ASP A 194 -6.88 -15.85 -10.81
C ASP A 194 -6.11 -15.26 -9.62
N PHE A 195 -5.89 -13.94 -9.63
CA PHE A 195 -5.35 -13.24 -8.47
C PHE A 195 -6.27 -13.34 -7.25
N ARG A 196 -7.59 -13.13 -7.43
CA ARG A 196 -8.61 -13.31 -6.39
C ARG A 196 -8.60 -14.74 -5.84
N ALA A 197 -8.53 -15.74 -6.71
CA ALA A 197 -8.49 -17.15 -6.31
C ALA A 197 -7.23 -17.47 -5.48
N SER A 198 -6.07 -16.97 -5.89
CA SER A 198 -4.80 -17.11 -5.17
C SER A 198 -4.86 -16.50 -3.77
N VAL A 199 -5.39 -15.28 -3.63
CA VAL A 199 -5.54 -14.61 -2.33
C VAL A 199 -6.56 -15.33 -1.44
N ARG A 200 -7.69 -15.79 -2.01
CA ARG A 200 -8.75 -16.50 -1.27
C ARG A 200 -8.22 -17.71 -0.51
N GLN A 201 -7.30 -18.47 -1.10
CA GLN A 201 -6.74 -19.69 -0.50
C GLN A 201 -5.87 -19.41 0.74
N GLN A 202 -5.42 -18.16 0.91
CA GLN A 202 -4.52 -17.75 1.99
C GLN A 202 -5.25 -17.09 3.17
N LEU A 203 -6.53 -16.77 3.01
CA LEU A 203 -7.34 -16.14 4.05
C LEU A 203 -8.06 -17.18 4.90
N VAL A 204 -8.41 -16.80 6.13
CA VAL A 204 -9.28 -17.64 6.95
C VAL A 204 -10.70 -17.58 6.38
N PRO A 205 -11.50 -18.66 6.46
CA PRO A 205 -12.82 -18.71 5.83
C PRO A 205 -13.75 -17.54 6.21
N GLN A 206 -13.73 -17.11 7.47
CA GLN A 206 -14.57 -16.01 7.94
C GLN A 206 -14.20 -14.66 7.30
N ASP A 207 -12.91 -14.46 7.01
CA ASP A 207 -12.41 -13.22 6.42
C ASP A 207 -12.61 -13.18 4.90
N VAL A 208 -12.65 -14.34 4.25
CA VAL A 208 -13.10 -14.46 2.86
C VAL A 208 -14.53 -13.95 2.73
N GLU A 209 -15.45 -14.41 3.58
CA GLU A 209 -16.86 -13.98 3.56
C GLU A 209 -17.01 -12.49 3.86
N ARG A 210 -16.21 -11.95 4.79
CA ARG A 210 -16.30 -10.55 5.20
C ARG A 210 -15.70 -9.56 4.21
N PHE A 211 -14.58 -9.91 3.59
CA PHE A 211 -13.75 -8.94 2.85
C PHE A 211 -13.70 -9.15 1.35
N MET A 212 -14.00 -10.35 0.84
CA MET A 212 -13.98 -10.63 -0.61
C MET A 212 -15.36 -10.53 -1.26
N THR A 213 -16.44 -10.44 -0.46
CA THR A 213 -17.80 -10.34 -0.96
C THR A 213 -18.02 -9.00 -1.66
N SER A 214 -18.38 -9.09 -2.93
CA SER A 214 -18.74 -7.95 -3.75
C SER A 214 -20.17 -7.54 -3.41
N ASP A 215 -20.39 -6.69 -2.42
CA ASP A 215 -21.62 -5.90 -2.40
C ASP A 215 -21.50 -4.80 -3.47
N MET A 216 -21.59 -5.22 -4.73
CA MET A 216 -22.02 -4.36 -5.83
C MET A 216 -23.53 -4.15 -5.69
N THR A 217 -23.94 -3.32 -4.72
CA THR A 217 -25.20 -2.59 -4.88
C THR A 217 -24.91 -1.40 -5.78
N VAL A 218 -24.93 -1.66 -7.09
CA VAL A 218 -25.22 -0.61 -8.08
C VAL A 218 -26.64 -0.15 -7.80
N THR A 219 -26.77 0.91 -7.03
CA THR A 219 -27.95 1.78 -7.02
C THR A 219 -27.44 3.02 -7.76
N GLY A 220 -27.73 3.19 -9.05
CA GLY A 220 -29.05 3.52 -9.57
C GLY A 220 -28.98 4.96 -10.04
#